data_AF-A0A7W0EJC1-F1
#
_entry.id   AF-A0A7W0EJC1-F1
#
_cell.length_a   1.000
_cell.length_b   1.000
_cell.length_c   1.000
_cell.angle_alpha   90.00
_cell.angle_beta   90.00
_cell.angle_gamma   90.00
#
_symmetry.space_group_name_H-M   'P 1'
#
loop_
_entity.id
_entity.type
_entity.pdbx_description
1 polymer ?
#
loop_
_entity_poly.entity_id
_entity_poly.type
_entity_poly.pdbx_seq_one_letter_code
_entity_poly.pdbx_strand_id
1 'polypeptide(L)'
;MTKTIQTSRFGSLEIEEDKIITMTTPFLGFAAERYFILLPHGPGSVFWWLQAVDNPDLAFVVIQPAIINPNYHPAIPSPLHTELHAHNEGDLEVLVILTIPKGQPEAMTANLLGPVILNPTQKLAKQILLDPSLYSPCWPIILE
;
A
#
# COMPACT_ATOMS: atom_id res chain seq x y z
N MET A 1 -9.04 14.97 -15.08
CA MET A 1 -9.00 16.27 -14.36
C MET A 1 -7.85 16.20 -13.37
N THR A 2 -7.20 17.32 -13.06
CA THR A 2 -6.14 17.38 -12.04
C THR A 2 -6.65 18.11 -10.80
N LYS A 3 -6.18 17.69 -9.63
CA LYS A 3 -6.46 18.30 -8.33
C LYS A 3 -5.15 18.55 -7.60
N THR A 4 -5.05 19.68 -6.91
CA THR A 4 -3.93 19.95 -6.01
C THR A 4 -4.22 19.43 -4.60
N ILE A 5 -3.27 18.69 -4.02
CA ILE A 5 -3.31 18.23 -2.63
C ILE A 5 -2.10 18.77 -1.85
N GLN A 6 -2.26 18.94 -0.54
CA GLN A 6 -1.15 19.29 0.34
C GLN A 6 -0.58 18.03 0.97
N THR A 7 0.73 17.93 1.07
CA THR A 7 1.43 16.82 1.72
C THR A 7 2.54 17.36 2.62
N SER A 8 2.74 16.73 3.77
CA SER A 8 3.81 17.06 4.71
C SER A 8 5.21 16.80 4.16
N ARG A 9 5.34 15.83 3.23
CA ARG A 9 6.63 15.32 2.74
C ARG A 9 7.04 15.89 1.39
N PHE A 10 6.09 16.21 0.53
CA PHE A 10 6.34 16.66 -0.85
C PHE A 10 5.80 18.06 -1.13
N GLY A 11 5.22 18.72 -0.12
CA GLY A 11 4.55 19.99 -0.29
C GLY A 11 3.27 19.84 -1.11
N SER A 12 3.01 20.83 -1.96
CA SER A 12 1.84 20.87 -2.83
C SER A 12 2.06 19.99 -4.06
N LEU A 13 1.21 18.99 -4.26
CA LEU A 13 1.25 18.08 -5.40
C LEU A 13 0.03 18.27 -6.30
N GLU A 14 0.26 18.38 -7.61
CA GLU A 14 -0.81 18.24 -8.59
C GLU A 14 -0.93 16.76 -8.96
N ILE A 15 -2.12 16.19 -8.74
CA ILE A 15 -2.42 14.78 -9.00
C ILE A 15 -3.53 14.65 -10.02
N GLU A 16 -3.47 13.61 -10.85
CA GLU A 16 -4.58 13.26 -11.73
C GLU A 16 -5.65 12.53 -10.91
N GLU A 17 -6.89 13.02 -10.96
CA GLU A 17 -7.99 12.44 -10.17
C GLU A 17 -8.28 10.98 -10.55
N ASP A 18 -8.00 10.61 -11.80
CA ASP A 18 -8.14 9.25 -12.29
C ASP A 18 -7.00 8.32 -11.85
N LYS A 19 -6.06 8.79 -11.02
CA LYS A 19 -5.06 7.98 -10.31
C LYS A 19 -5.38 7.80 -8.83
N ILE A 20 -6.46 8.41 -8.34
CA ILE A 20 -6.89 8.25 -6.94
C ILE A 20 -7.41 6.82 -6.74
N ILE A 21 -6.81 6.15 -5.78
CA ILE A 21 -7.20 4.83 -5.28
C ILE A 21 -8.27 5.04 -4.21
N THR A 22 -9.39 4.35 -4.36
CA THR A 22 -10.49 4.32 -3.39
C THR A 22 -10.40 3.05 -2.56
N MET A 23 -10.29 3.21 -1.24
CA MET A 23 -10.35 2.11 -0.29
C MET A 23 -11.82 1.71 -0.07
N THR A 24 -12.16 0.45 -0.36
CA THR A 24 -13.54 -0.06 -0.22
C THR A 24 -13.99 -0.07 1.25
N THR A 25 -13.03 -0.17 2.16
CA THR A 25 -13.20 0.03 3.61
C THR A 25 -12.20 1.08 4.10
N PRO A 26 -12.46 1.80 5.22
CA PRO A 26 -11.47 2.72 5.76
C PRO A 26 -10.16 2.00 6.05
N PHE A 27 -9.04 2.70 5.89
CA PHE A 27 -7.73 2.13 6.21
C PHE A 27 -7.66 1.75 7.69
N LEU A 28 -7.06 0.59 8.03
CA LEU A 28 -7.07 0.12 9.42
C LEU A 28 -6.32 1.11 10.32
N GLY A 29 -6.94 1.52 11.43
CA GLY A 29 -6.41 2.56 12.31
C GLY A 29 -6.73 4.00 11.88
N PHE A 30 -7.31 4.21 10.69
CA PHE A 30 -7.61 5.54 10.15
C PHE A 30 -9.03 5.59 9.55
N ALA A 31 -10.03 5.69 10.43
CA ALA A 31 -11.45 5.54 10.07
C ALA A 31 -12.00 6.56 9.04
N ALA A 32 -11.35 7.72 8.91
CA ALA A 32 -11.75 8.77 7.95
C ALA A 32 -11.09 8.58 6.57
N GLU A 33 -10.05 7.76 6.46
CA GLU A 33 -9.15 7.76 5.31
C GLU A 33 -9.54 6.70 4.30
N ARG A 34 -9.93 7.15 3.11
CA ARG A 34 -10.42 6.30 2.02
C ARG A 34 -9.78 6.57 0.67
N TYR A 35 -9.13 7.70 0.49
CA TYR A 35 -8.61 8.12 -0.81
C TYR A 35 -7.10 8.24 -0.72
N PHE A 36 -6.40 7.50 -1.57
CA PHE A 36 -4.95 7.45 -1.58
C PHE A 36 -4.41 7.60 -3.00
N ILE A 37 -3.14 7.94 -3.12
CA ILE A 37 -2.40 7.89 -4.38
C ILE A 37 -1.05 7.20 -4.15
N LEU A 38 -0.58 6.48 -5.17
CA LEU A 38 0.76 5.92 -5.20
C LEU A 38 1.73 6.92 -5.85
N LEU A 39 2.78 7.26 -5.11
CA LEU A 39 3.87 8.12 -5.60
C LEU A 39 5.18 7.34 -5.56
N PRO A 40 5.99 7.35 -6.62
CA PRO A 40 7.29 6.70 -6.59
C PRO A 40 8.19 7.42 -5.56
N HIS A 41 8.95 6.68 -4.77
CA HIS A 41 9.90 7.30 -3.84
C HIS A 41 11.03 8.05 -4.56
N GLY A 42 11.45 7.55 -5.73
CA GLY A 42 12.45 8.17 -6.59
C GLY A 42 12.77 7.30 -7.81
N PRO A 43 13.55 7.82 -8.77
CA PRO A 43 13.96 7.04 -9.95
C PRO A 43 14.69 5.75 -9.55
N GLY A 44 14.24 4.60 -10.07
CA GLY A 44 14.83 3.29 -9.79
C GLY A 44 14.55 2.72 -8.39
N SER A 45 13.78 3.42 -7.56
CA SER A 45 13.39 2.93 -6.24
C SER A 45 12.31 1.85 -6.33
N VAL A 46 12.48 0.78 -5.55
CA VAL A 46 11.45 -0.26 -5.32
C VAL A 46 10.37 0.20 -4.34
N PHE A 47 10.64 1.27 -3.58
CA PHE A 47 9.70 1.84 -2.62
C PHE A 47 8.75 2.84 -3.28
N TRP A 48 7.53 2.82 -2.77
CA TRP A 48 6.46 3.75 -3.12
C TRP A 48 5.89 4.40 -1.87
N TRP A 49 5.23 5.52 -2.05
CA TRP A 49 4.43 6.17 -1.03
C TRP A 49 2.96 5.96 -1.33
N LEU A 50 2.22 5.39 -0.37
CA LEU A 50 0.77 5.40 -0.35
C LEU A 50 0.33 6.64 0.46
N GLN A 51 0.12 7.76 -0.24
CA GLN A 51 -0.18 9.08 0.34
C GLN A 51 -1.70 9.25 0.43
N ALA A 52 -2.22 9.60 1.61
CA ALA A 52 -3.62 9.96 1.77
C ALA A 52 -3.93 11.29 1.05
N VAL A 53 -5.07 11.36 0.37
CA VAL A 53 -5.50 12.54 -0.39
C VAL A 53 -6.04 13.63 0.53
N ASP A 54 -6.77 13.24 1.57
CA ASP A 54 -7.47 14.17 2.48
C ASP A 54 -6.71 14.43 3.78
N ASN A 55 -5.57 13.76 3.98
CA ASN A 55 -4.73 13.88 5.17
C ASN A 55 -3.25 14.09 4.80
N PRO A 56 -2.77 15.35 4.83
CA PRO A 56 -1.40 15.70 4.42
C PRO A 56 -0.29 14.99 5.21
N ASP A 57 -0.56 14.62 6.46
CA ASP A 57 0.44 14.04 7.36
C ASP A 57 0.54 12.52 7.21
N LEU A 58 -0.50 11.89 6.62
CA LEU A 58 -0.60 10.46 6.48
C LEU A 58 -0.04 9.97 5.14
N ALA A 59 1.08 9.27 5.23
CA ALA A 59 1.66 8.54 4.10
C ALA A 59 2.38 7.29 4.61
N PHE A 60 2.23 6.19 3.89
CA PHE A 60 2.93 4.94 4.18
C PHE A 60 3.99 4.68 3.13
N VAL A 61 5.16 4.21 3.55
CA VAL A 61 6.09 3.58 2.61
C VAL A 61 5.60 2.17 2.35
N VAL A 62 5.44 1.82 1.08
CA VAL A 62 4.98 0.50 0.64
C VAL A 62 5.94 -0.10 -0.38
N ILE A 63 5.94 -1.43 -0.46
CA ILE A 63 6.73 -2.21 -1.42
C ILE A 63 5.90 -3.39 -1.92
N GLN A 64 6.18 -3.87 -3.13
CA GLN A 64 5.71 -5.17 -3.58
C GLN A 64 6.44 -6.27 -2.79
N PRO A 65 5.72 -7.15 -2.07
CA PRO A 65 6.34 -8.12 -1.16
C PRO A 65 7.20 -9.15 -1.89
N ALA A 66 6.94 -9.43 -3.17
CA ALA A 66 7.74 -10.35 -3.98
C ALA A 66 9.22 -9.93 -4.09
N ILE A 67 9.53 -8.64 -3.88
CA ILE A 67 10.90 -8.11 -3.89
C ILE A 67 11.69 -8.57 -2.66
N ILE A 68 11.02 -8.70 -1.50
CA ILE A 68 11.66 -9.04 -0.22
C ILE A 68 11.43 -10.49 0.20
N ASN A 69 10.38 -11.12 -0.32
CA ASN A 69 10.04 -12.51 -0.09
C ASN A 69 9.30 -13.05 -1.32
N PRO A 70 10.03 -13.65 -2.28
CA PRO A 70 9.44 -14.22 -3.50
C PRO A 70 8.41 -15.34 -3.22
N ASN A 71 8.42 -15.92 -2.01
CA ASN A 71 7.47 -16.97 -1.62
C ASN A 71 6.22 -16.43 -0.91
N TYR A 72 6.09 -15.11 -0.77
CA TYR A 72 4.92 -14.49 -0.16
C TYR A 72 3.74 -14.47 -1.14
N HIS A 73 2.88 -15.48 -1.03
CA HIS A 73 1.66 -15.64 -1.83
C HIS A 73 0.44 -15.84 -0.92
N PRO A 74 -0.06 -14.78 -0.28
CA PRO A 74 -1.24 -14.90 0.56
C PRO A 74 -2.46 -15.28 -0.28
N ALA A 75 -3.27 -16.22 0.23
CA ALA A 75 -4.51 -16.59 -0.42
C ALA A 75 -5.50 -15.42 -0.35
N ILE A 76 -5.88 -14.89 -1.52
CA ILE A 76 -6.87 -13.81 -1.61
C ILE A 76 -8.26 -14.43 -1.73
N PRO A 77 -9.18 -14.15 -0.80
CA PRO A 77 -10.48 -14.80 -0.79
C PRO A 77 -11.36 -14.27 -1.93
N SER A 78 -12.14 -15.13 -2.59
CA SER A 78 -13.00 -14.76 -3.73
C SER A 78 -13.93 -13.54 -3.49
N PRO A 79 -14.51 -13.33 -2.30
CA PRO A 79 -15.26 -12.11 -2.01
C PRO A 79 -14.45 -10.82 -2.23
N LEU A 80 -13.14 -10.85 -1.97
CA LEU A 80 -12.27 -9.70 -2.21
C LEU A 80 -12.07 -9.45 -3.70
N HIS A 81 -12.00 -10.49 -4.54
CA HIS A 81 -11.95 -10.31 -5.99
C HIS A 81 -13.21 -9.60 -6.50
N THR A 82 -14.39 -10.03 -6.02
CA THR A 82 -15.65 -9.36 -6.36
C THR A 82 -15.66 -7.91 -5.86
N GLU A 83 -15.24 -7.66 -4.63
CA GLU A 83 -15.18 -6.32 -4.03
C GLU A 83 -14.24 -5.37 -4.80
N LEU A 84 -13.12 -5.87 -5.29
CA LEU A 84 -12.12 -5.09 -6.03
C LEU A 84 -12.30 -5.16 -7.55
N HIS A 85 -13.41 -5.72 -8.04
CA HIS A 85 -13.72 -5.88 -9.46
C HIS A 85 -12.58 -6.57 -10.25
N ALA A 86 -11.94 -7.58 -9.66
CA ALA A 86 -10.90 -8.38 -10.28
C ALA A 86 -11.50 -9.64 -10.91
N HIS A 87 -11.12 -9.95 -12.14
CA HIS A 87 -11.54 -11.15 -12.87
C HIS A 87 -10.59 -12.33 -12.61
N ASN A 88 -9.32 -12.05 -12.33
CA ASN A 88 -8.30 -13.04 -12.01
C ASN A 88 -7.25 -12.48 -11.03
N GLU A 89 -6.33 -13.32 -10.54
CA GLU A 89 -5.27 -12.91 -9.60
C GLU A 89 -4.30 -11.88 -10.20
N GLY A 90 -4.02 -11.94 -11.50
CA GLY A 90 -3.13 -11.00 -12.19
C GLY A 90 -3.71 -9.58 -12.34
N ASP A 91 -4.99 -9.38 -12.03
CA ASP A 91 -5.60 -8.05 -11.96
C ASP A 91 -5.29 -7.35 -10.62
N LEU A 92 -4.72 -8.06 -9.65
CA LEU A 92 -4.46 -7.58 -8.30
C LEU A 92 -2.96 -7.41 -8.06
N GLU A 93 -2.62 -6.28 -7.45
CA GLU A 93 -1.32 -5.97 -6.90
C GLU A 93 -1.36 -6.11 -5.38
N VAL A 94 -0.29 -6.65 -4.81
CA VAL A 94 -0.12 -6.76 -3.37
C VAL A 94 0.96 -5.78 -2.93
N LEU A 95 0.63 -4.96 -1.95
CA LEU A 95 1.55 -4.00 -1.34
C LEU A 95 1.63 -4.27 0.16
N VAL A 96 2.83 -4.20 0.73
CA VAL A 96 3.04 -4.30 2.18
C VAL A 96 3.63 -3.01 2.72
N ILE A 97 3.17 -2.61 3.90
CA ILE A 97 3.58 -1.38 4.57
C ILE A 97 4.90 -1.62 5.29
N LEU A 98 5.82 -0.67 5.17
CA LEU A 98 7.11 -0.70 5.84
C LEU A 98 7.10 0.14 7.12
N THR A 99 7.75 -0.38 8.15
CA THR A 99 8.16 0.37 9.32
C THR A 99 9.66 0.59 9.24
N ILE A 100 10.09 1.86 9.21
CA ILE A 100 11.49 2.25 9.10
C ILE A 100 11.88 3.02 10.38
N PRO A 101 12.62 2.39 11.30
CA PRO A 101 13.06 3.06 12.51
C PRO A 101 13.94 4.28 12.20
N LYS A 102 13.77 5.36 12.99
CA LYS A 102 14.52 6.60 12.78
C LYS A 102 16.03 6.34 12.92
N GLY A 103 16.78 6.66 11.87
CA GLY A 103 18.24 6.53 11.84
C GLY A 103 18.77 5.09 11.72
N GLN A 104 17.89 4.10 11.57
CA GLN A 104 18.25 2.69 11.43
C GLN A 104 17.44 2.04 10.28
N PRO A 105 17.63 2.50 9.02
CA PRO A 105 16.93 1.93 7.87
C PRO A 105 17.19 0.42 7.69
N GLU A 106 18.36 -0.07 8.10
CA GLU A 106 18.72 -1.49 8.10
C GLU A 106 17.85 -2.35 9.02
N ALA A 107 17.19 -1.74 10.01
CA ALA A 107 16.27 -2.42 10.93
C ALA A 107 14.81 -2.34 10.45
N MET A 108 14.57 -2.01 9.17
CA MET A 108 13.21 -1.90 8.64
C MET A 108 12.49 -3.25 8.61
N THR A 109 11.17 -3.20 8.79
CA THR A 109 10.31 -4.39 8.74
C THR A 109 9.12 -4.18 7.81
N ALA A 110 8.65 -5.24 7.15
CA ALA A 110 7.41 -5.26 6.39
C ALA A 110 6.26 -5.86 7.20
N ASN A 111 5.07 -5.27 7.09
CA ASN A 111 3.84 -5.85 7.59
C ASN A 111 3.26 -6.85 6.59
N LEU A 112 3.71 -8.10 6.68
CA LEU A 112 3.17 -9.22 5.89
C LEU A 112 1.82 -9.72 6.43
N LEU A 113 1.42 -9.32 7.63
CA LEU A 113 0.12 -9.68 8.21
C LEU A 113 -1.02 -8.82 7.64
N GLY A 114 -0.74 -7.56 7.30
CA GLY A 114 -1.73 -6.56 6.91
C GLY A 114 -1.51 -5.95 5.52
N PRO A 115 -1.46 -6.75 4.43
CA PRO A 115 -1.20 -6.22 3.10
C PRO A 115 -2.37 -5.36 2.58
N VAL A 116 -2.04 -4.45 1.68
CA VAL A 116 -2.99 -3.72 0.85
C VAL A 116 -3.11 -4.45 -0.49
N ILE A 117 -4.32 -4.88 -0.81
CA ILE A 117 -4.67 -5.49 -2.10
C ILE A 117 -5.28 -4.41 -2.98
N LEU A 118 -4.72 -4.20 -4.16
CA LEU A 118 -5.07 -3.12 -5.08
C LEU A 118 -5.43 -3.71 -6.45
N ASN A 119 -6.57 -3.32 -7.01
CA ASN A 119 -6.79 -3.43 -8.44
C ASN A 119 -6.40 -2.10 -9.10
N PRO A 120 -5.25 -2.00 -9.80
CA PRO A 120 -4.77 -0.73 -10.35
C PRO A 120 -5.66 -0.22 -11.50
N THR A 121 -6.29 -1.12 -12.26
CA THR A 121 -7.20 -0.77 -13.36
C THR A 121 -8.46 -0.10 -12.81
N GLN A 122 -9.05 -0.69 -11.78
CA GLN A 122 -10.30 -0.22 -11.16
C GLN A 122 -10.06 0.85 -10.10
N LYS A 123 -8.82 1.00 -9.63
CA LYS A 123 -8.40 1.91 -8.55
C LYS A 123 -9.17 1.68 -7.27
N LEU A 124 -9.42 0.41 -6.98
CA LEU A 124 -10.04 -0.05 -5.75
C LEU A 124 -9.00 -0.80 -4.95
N ALA A 125 -8.96 -0.54 -3.65
CA ALA A 125 -8.05 -1.23 -2.76
C ALA A 125 -8.69 -1.57 -1.42
N LYS A 126 -8.08 -2.51 -0.71
CA LYS A 126 -8.46 -2.88 0.65
C LYS A 126 -7.24 -3.36 1.41
N GLN A 127 -7.11 -2.89 2.64
CA GLN A 127 -6.20 -3.52 3.59
C GLN A 127 -6.91 -4.71 4.22
N ILE A 128 -6.30 -5.90 4.15
CA ILE A 128 -6.83 -7.12 4.76
C ILE A 128 -5.96 -7.53 5.94
N LEU A 129 -6.54 -8.29 6.86
CA LEU A 129 -5.81 -8.94 7.95
C LEU A 129 -5.72 -10.43 7.65
N LEU A 130 -4.50 -10.94 7.50
CA LEU A 130 -4.22 -12.35 7.27
C LEU A 130 -4.13 -13.12 8.60
N ASP A 131 -3.89 -14.43 8.51
CA ASP A 131 -3.73 -15.29 9.68
C ASP A 131 -2.40 -14.97 10.41
N PRO A 132 -2.44 -14.51 11.68
CA PRO A 132 -1.24 -14.19 12.46
C PRO A 132 -0.40 -15.41 12.82
N SER A 133 -0.90 -16.63 12.66
CA SER A 133 -0.11 -17.86 12.80
C SER A 133 0.79 -18.14 11.58
N LEU A 134 0.50 -17.52 10.44
CA LEU A 134 1.22 -17.70 9.19
C LEU A 134 2.08 -16.49 8.81
N TYR A 135 1.64 -15.28 9.18
CA TYR A 135 2.28 -14.03 8.73
C TYR A 135 2.64 -13.10 9.88
N SER A 136 3.81 -12.47 9.77
CA SER A 136 4.32 -11.51 10.76
C SER A 136 3.98 -10.07 10.39
N PRO A 137 3.57 -9.23 11.34
CA PRO A 137 3.43 -7.79 11.12
C PRO A 137 4.79 -7.05 11.10
N CYS A 138 5.86 -7.70 11.55
CA CYS A 138 7.19 -7.13 11.66
C CYS A 138 8.22 -8.08 11.01
N TRP A 139 8.03 -8.42 9.74
CA TRP A 139 8.97 -9.25 9.00
C TRP A 139 10.26 -8.47 8.70
N PRO A 140 11.45 -8.91 9.16
CA PRO A 140 12.70 -8.22 8.89
C PRO A 140 13.00 -8.18 7.40
N ILE A 141 13.36 -7.01 6.87
CA ILE A 141 13.85 -6.90 5.50
C ILE A 141 15.37 -6.92 5.53
N ILE A 142 15.96 -7.85 4.78
CA ILE A 142 17.39 -7.89 4.50
C ILE A 142 17.52 -7.59 3.01
N LEU A 143 17.92 -6.36 2.66
CA LEU A 143 18.27 -6.02 1.29
C LEU A 143 19.75 -6.36 1.12
N GLU A 144 20.05 -7.35 0.28
CA GLU A 144 21.42 -7.64 -0.17
C GLU A 144 21.88 -6.65 -1.25
#